data_AF-I2Q5V7-F1
#
_entry.id   AF-I2Q5V7-F1
#
_cell.length_a   1.000
_cell.length_b   1.000
_cell.length_c   1.000
_cell.angle_alpha   90.00
_cell.angle_beta   90.00
_cell.angle_gamma   90.00
#
_symmetry.space_group_name_H-M   'P 1'
#
loop_
_entity.id
_entity.type
_entity.pdbx_description
1 polymer ?
#
loop_
_entity_poly.entity_id
_entity_poly.type
_entity_poly.pdbx_seq_one_letter_code
_entity_poly.pdbx_strand_id
1 'polypeptide(L)'
;MDYVALGLDFHSIRNRNESRVIDLIPEVLAEFPDFRFTRTDIEDVYALTLNMLPARYVQAVSLVIDEPVTDETVRLMIREAIRTVRARPNI
;
A
#
# COMPACT_ATOMS: atom_id res chain seq x y z
N MET A 1 -13.08 1.33 17.12
CA MET A 1 -13.92 0.24 16.61
C MET A 1 -13.19 -1.04 16.98
N ASP A 2 -13.83 -1.90 17.74
CA ASP A 2 -13.25 -3.20 18.09
C ASP A 2 -13.31 -4.09 16.85
N TYR A 3 -12.15 -4.45 16.29
CA TYR A 3 -12.04 -5.41 15.18
C TYR A 3 -12.17 -6.85 15.71
N VAL A 4 -13.26 -7.15 16.39
CA VAL A 4 -13.49 -8.45 17.04
C VAL A 4 -14.76 -9.09 16.50
N ALA A 5 -14.65 -10.32 16.01
CA ALA A 5 -15.81 -11.13 15.62
C ALA A 5 -15.57 -12.59 16.02
N LEU A 6 -16.62 -13.30 16.45
CA LEU A 6 -16.54 -14.71 16.87
C LEU A 6 -15.50 -15.00 17.98
N GLY A 7 -15.21 -14.00 18.83
CA GLY A 7 -14.19 -14.12 19.87
C GLY A 7 -12.74 -14.03 19.37
N LEU A 8 -12.54 -13.70 18.10
CA LEU A 8 -11.22 -13.52 17.47
C LEU A 8 -10.94 -12.04 17.26
N ASP A 9 -9.72 -11.62 17.63
CA ASP A 9 -9.21 -10.27 17.39
C ASP A 9 -8.50 -10.20 16.04
N PHE A 10 -9.07 -9.42 15.12
CA PHE A 10 -8.55 -9.19 13.77
C PHE A 10 -7.54 -8.03 13.73
N HIS A 11 -7.29 -7.30 14.82
CA HIS A 11 -6.30 -6.21 14.86
C HIS A 11 -4.87 -6.68 14.52
N SER A 12 -4.59 -7.97 14.78
CA SER A 12 -3.30 -8.60 14.49
C SER A 12 -3.12 -9.00 13.02
N ILE A 13 -4.20 -9.02 12.23
CA ILE A 13 -4.17 -9.40 10.82
C ILE A 13 -3.89 -8.15 10.00
N ARG A 14 -2.65 -8.03 9.52
CA ARG A 14 -2.25 -6.91 8.65
C ARG A 14 -1.69 -7.42 7.34
N ASN A 15 -1.89 -6.63 6.30
CA ASN A 15 -1.29 -6.90 5.02
C ASN A 15 0.19 -6.50 5.08
N ARG A 16 1.11 -7.44 4.80
CA ARG A 16 2.56 -7.16 4.79
C ARG A 16 2.96 -6.08 3.80
N ASN A 17 2.15 -5.90 2.75
CA ASN A 17 2.43 -4.88 1.75
C ASN A 17 2.17 -3.47 2.30
N GLU A 18 1.34 -3.29 3.34
CA GLU A 18 1.05 -1.96 3.90
C GLU A 18 2.32 -1.28 4.40
N SER A 19 3.12 -1.96 5.20
CA SER A 19 4.38 -1.39 5.72
C SER A 19 5.36 -1.11 4.59
N ARG A 20 5.52 -2.05 3.64
CA ARG A 20 6.40 -1.86 2.48
C ARG A 20 6.02 -0.66 1.64
N VAL A 21 4.73 -0.47 1.39
CA VAL A 21 4.24 0.68 0.64
C VAL A 21 4.52 1.98 1.39
N ILE A 22 4.26 2.03 2.70
CA ILE A 22 4.56 3.21 3.53
C ILE A 22 6.04 3.58 3.47
N ASP A 23 6.92 2.59 3.56
CA ASP A 23 8.37 2.78 3.56
C ASP A 23 8.88 3.27 2.20
N LEU A 24 8.28 2.82 1.10
CA LEU A 24 8.72 3.11 -0.27
C LEU A 24 8.05 4.33 -0.91
N ILE A 25 6.90 4.79 -0.40
CA ILE A 25 6.20 5.97 -0.92
C ILE A 25 7.13 7.20 -1.00
N PRO A 26 7.86 7.60 0.05
CA PRO A 26 8.70 8.80 0.00
C PRO A 26 9.76 8.77 -1.11
N GLU A 27 10.39 7.61 -1.33
CA GLU A 27 11.39 7.41 -2.38
C GLU A 27 10.77 7.65 -3.76
N VAL A 28 9.60 7.06 -4.01
CA VAL A 28 8.94 7.14 -5.32
C VAL A 28 8.36 8.54 -5.55
N LEU A 29 7.82 9.21 -4.53
CA LEU A 29 7.33 10.58 -4.65
C LEU A 29 8.46 11.55 -5.02
N ALA A 30 9.69 11.33 -4.52
CA ALA A 30 10.87 12.13 -4.87
C ALA A 30 11.25 12.05 -6.36
N GLU A 31 10.82 11.00 -7.07
CA GLU A 31 10.99 10.88 -8.53
C GLU A 31 10.09 11.85 -9.32
N PHE A 32 9.10 12.48 -8.67
CA PHE A 32 8.15 13.41 -9.27
C PHE A 32 8.25 14.81 -8.65
N PRO A 33 9.40 15.51 -8.75
CA PRO A 33 9.59 16.82 -8.12
C PRO A 33 8.65 17.89 -8.66
N ASP A 34 8.13 17.70 -9.88
CA ASP A 34 7.24 18.64 -10.56
C ASP A 34 5.77 18.55 -10.07
N PHE A 35 5.44 17.55 -9.25
CA PHE A 35 4.09 17.35 -8.74
C PHE A 35 4.04 17.60 -7.24
N ARG A 36 3.22 18.58 -6.81
CA ARG A 36 2.97 18.84 -5.39
C ARG A 36 1.84 17.95 -4.91
N PHE A 37 2.19 16.83 -4.30
CA PHE A 37 1.24 15.92 -3.67
C PHE A 37 0.56 16.60 -2.48
N THR A 38 -0.77 16.61 -2.49
CA THR A 38 -1.58 16.93 -1.32
C THR A 38 -1.70 15.70 -0.43
N ARG A 39 -2.25 15.89 0.77
CA ARG A 39 -2.55 14.78 1.69
C ARG A 39 -3.47 13.75 1.03
N THR A 40 -4.53 14.20 0.36
CA THR A 40 -5.49 13.33 -0.34
C THR A 40 -4.81 12.53 -1.44
N ASP A 41 -3.91 13.14 -2.21
CA ASP A 41 -3.17 12.42 -3.26
C ASP A 41 -2.32 11.29 -2.68
N ILE A 42 -1.67 11.50 -1.54
CA ILE A 42 -0.85 10.47 -0.88
C ILE A 42 -1.73 9.34 -0.35
N GLU A 43 -2.87 9.67 0.26
CA GLU A 43 -3.85 8.68 0.73
C GLU A 43 -4.42 7.86 -0.43
N ASP A 44 -4.74 8.50 -1.57
CA ASP A 44 -5.22 7.85 -2.79
C ASP A 44 -4.13 6.97 -3.42
N VAL A 45 -2.88 7.44 -3.50
CA VAL A 45 -1.74 6.65 -3.98
C VAL A 45 -1.55 5.41 -3.13
N TYR A 46 -1.60 5.54 -1.79
CA TYR A 46 -1.49 4.42 -0.87
C TYR A 46 -2.61 3.40 -1.09
N ALA A 47 -3.87 3.85 -1.11
CA ALA A 47 -5.03 2.96 -1.28
C ALA A 47 -5.01 2.26 -2.64
N LEU A 48 -4.71 3.00 -3.72
CA LEU A 48 -4.66 2.45 -5.07
C LEU A 48 -3.51 1.45 -5.22
N THR A 49 -2.33 1.74 -4.66
CA THR A 49 -1.20 0.81 -4.65
C THR A 49 -1.57 -0.52 -4.00
N LEU A 50 -2.22 -0.46 -2.83
CA LEU A 50 -2.64 -1.68 -2.13
C LEU A 50 -3.71 -2.47 -2.88
N ASN A 51 -4.63 -1.78 -3.58
CA ASN A 51 -5.63 -2.42 -4.42
C ASN A 51 -5.03 -3.14 -5.64
N MET A 52 -3.86 -2.68 -6.13
CA MET A 52 -3.15 -3.31 -7.26
C MET A 52 -2.27 -4.49 -6.84
N LEU A 53 -1.81 -4.51 -5.59
CA LEU A 53 -0.97 -5.59 -5.06
C LEU A 53 -1.82 -6.79 -4.62
N PRO A 54 -1.34 -8.03 -4.81
CA PRO A 54 -2.03 -9.20 -4.28
C PRO A 54 -2.08 -9.10 -2.75
N ALA A 55 -3.28 -9.15 -2.19
CA ALA A 55 -3.48 -9.03 -0.74
C ALA A 55 -2.78 -10.18 0.00
N ARG A 56 -1.90 -9.84 0.95
CA ARG A 56 -1.11 -10.80 1.72
C ARG A 56 -1.22 -10.52 3.21
N TYR A 57 -2.29 -11.03 3.78
CA TYR A 57 -2.53 -10.96 5.21
C TYR A 57 -1.72 -12.01 5.94
N VAL A 58 -0.91 -11.56 6.90
CA VAL A 58 -0.18 -12.48 7.79
C VAL A 58 -0.84 -12.51 9.14
N GLN A 59 -1.08 -13.73 9.62
CA GLN A 59 -1.39 -13.99 11.01
C GLN A 59 -0.05 -14.25 11.73
N ALA A 60 0.09 -13.75 12.96
CA ALA A 60 1.35 -13.79 13.74
C ALA A 60 1.98 -15.18 13.94
N VAL A 61 1.31 -16.27 13.53
CA VAL A 61 1.71 -17.67 13.74
C VAL A 61 1.88 -18.46 12.42
N SER A 62 1.64 -17.84 11.26
CA SER A 62 1.72 -18.51 9.96
C SER A 62 3.08 -18.28 9.29
N LEU A 63 3.88 -19.34 9.13
CA LEU A 63 5.06 -19.35 8.26
C LEU A 63 4.59 -19.19 6.80
N VAL A 64 4.77 -17.99 6.24
CA VAL A 64 4.51 -17.72 4.83
C VAL A 64 5.63 -18.31 4.00
N ILE A 65 5.31 -19.36 3.28
CA ILE A 65 6.12 -19.97 2.23
C ILE A 65 5.89 -19.12 0.96
N ASP A 66 6.97 -18.63 0.38
CA ASP A 66 7.04 -17.90 -0.90
C ASP A 66 6.78 -16.39 -0.89
N GLU A 67 7.78 -15.64 -1.39
CA GLU A 67 7.84 -14.18 -1.41
C GLU A 67 7.91 -13.66 -2.87
N PRO A 68 6.77 -13.57 -3.59
CA PRO A 68 6.73 -13.18 -5.00
C PRO A 68 6.54 -11.67 -5.21
N VAL A 69 6.20 -10.90 -4.17
CA VAL A 69 6.13 -9.43 -4.26
C VAL A 69 7.42 -8.85 -3.73
N THR A 70 8.26 -8.37 -4.65
CA THR A 70 9.50 -7.68 -4.33
C THR A 70 9.26 -6.19 -4.14
N ASP A 71 10.19 -5.51 -3.48
CA ASP A 71 10.15 -4.05 -3.31
C ASP A 71 10.08 -3.32 -4.65
N GLU A 72 10.70 -3.87 -5.71
CA GLU A 72 10.63 -3.28 -7.04
C GLU A 72 9.23 -3.38 -7.65
N THR A 73 8.52 -4.49 -7.42
CA THR A 73 7.10 -4.58 -7.80
C THR A 73 6.27 -3.54 -7.04
N VAL A 74 6.55 -3.33 -5.75
CA VAL A 74 5.86 -2.30 -4.96
C VAL A 74 6.14 -0.90 -5.53
N ARG A 75 7.40 -0.55 -5.79
CA ARG A 75 7.77 0.73 -6.42
C ARG A 75 7.06 0.94 -7.76
N LEU A 76 7.03 -0.09 -8.60
CA LEU A 76 6.33 -0.04 -9.89
C LEU A 76 4.84 0.27 -9.70
N MET A 77 4.18 -0.40 -8.75
CA MET A 77 2.77 -0.14 -8.46
C MET A 77 2.53 1.27 -7.89
N ILE A 78 3.43 1.77 -7.03
CA ILE A 78 3.33 3.16 -6.53
C ILE A 78 3.43 4.16 -7.69
N ARG A 79 4.36 3.96 -8.63
CA ARG A 79 4.48 4.82 -9.83
C ARG A 79 3.21 4.82 -10.67
N GLU A 80 2.60 3.65 -10.87
CA GLU A 80 1.33 3.53 -11.60
C GLU A 80 0.17 4.19 -10.85
N ALA A 81 0.14 4.09 -9.52
CA ALA A 81 -0.85 4.77 -8.69
C ALA A 81 -0.72 6.29 -8.82
N ILE A 82 0.50 6.83 -8.73
CA ILE A 82 0.79 8.26 -8.93
C ILE A 82 0.32 8.72 -10.30
N ARG A 83 0.63 7.97 -11.38
CA ARG A 83 0.17 8.28 -12.73
C ARG A 83 -1.34 8.34 -12.82
N THR A 84 -2.03 7.42 -12.15
CA THR A 84 -3.49 7.35 -12.14
C THR A 84 -4.11 8.53 -11.39
N VAL A 85 -3.60 8.85 -10.19
CA VAL A 85 -4.06 10.01 -9.39
C VAL A 85 -3.81 11.32 -10.14
N ARG A 86 -2.66 11.45 -10.81
CA ARG A 86 -2.36 12.61 -11.68
C ARG A 86 -3.30 12.73 -12.88
N ALA A 87 -3.71 11.59 -13.47
CA ALA A 87 -4.63 11.57 -14.61
C ALA A 87 -6.09 11.78 -14.20
N ARG A 88 -6.43 11.52 -12.94
CA ARG A 88 -7.77 11.69 -12.37
C ARG A 88 -7.68 12.43 -11.03
N PRO A 89 -7.36 13.74 -11.05
CA PRO A 89 -7.47 14.53 -9.83
C PRO A 89 -8.93 14.46 -9.37
N ASN A 90 -9.15 14.00 -8.14
CA ASN A 90 -10.46 14.08 -7.50
C ASN A 90 -10.82 15.58 -7.40
N ILE A 91 -11.66 16.05 -8.33
CA ILE A 91 -12.27 17.39 -8.38
C ILE A 91 -13.49 17.41 -7.45
#